data_AF-Q3M8B1-F1
#
_entry.id   AF-Q3M8B1-F1
#
_cell.length_a   1.000
_cell.length_b   1.000
_cell.length_c   1.000
_cell.angle_alpha   90.00
_cell.angle_beta   90.00
_cell.angle_gamma   90.00
#
_symmetry.space_group_name_H-M   'P 1'
#
loop_
_entity.id
_entity.type
_entity.pdbx_description
1 polymer ?
#
loop_
_entity_poly.entity_id
_entity_poly.type
_entity_poly.pdbx_seq_one_letter_code
_entity_poly.pdbx_strand_id
1 'polypeptide(L)' 'MDLPTLKERITAVQSKREYLLSLLEQPNLGILRVDVNQALEELDELIEEYKRTIPETGNN' A
#
# COMPACT_ATOMS: atom_id res chain seq x y z
N MET A 1 16.69 -10.89 -0.09
CA MET A 1 16.17 -9.96 -1.10
C MET A 1 17.04 -8.74 -1.10
N ASP A 2 17.37 -8.23 -2.28
CA ASP A 2 18.07 -6.98 -2.47
C ASP A 2 17.11 -5.78 -2.41
N LEU A 3 17.67 -4.59 -2.14
CA LEU A 3 16.93 -3.34 -2.00
C LEU A 3 16.14 -2.95 -3.27
N PRO A 4 16.66 -3.13 -4.50
CA PRO A 4 15.89 -2.93 -5.73
C PRO A 4 14.62 -3.79 -5.79
N THR A 5 14.73 -5.10 -5.55
CA THR A 5 13.58 -6.01 -5.55
C THR A 5 12.53 -5.60 -4.51
N LEU A 6 12.98 -5.12 -3.34
CA LEU A 6 12.06 -4.62 -2.30
C LEU A 6 11.34 -3.34 -2.75
N LYS A 7 12.04 -2.39 -3.38
CA LYS A 7 11.45 -1.17 -3.96
C LYS A 7 10.36 -1.51 -4.99
N GLU A 8 10.63 -2.43 -5.91
CA GLU A 8 9.64 -2.85 -6.92
C GLU A 8 8.39 -3.46 -6.28
N ARG A 9 8.56 -4.27 -5.23
CA ARG A 9 7.43 -4.84 -4.48
C ARG A 9 6.61 -3.77 -3.79
N ILE A 10 7.25 -2.74 -3.22
CA ILE A 10 6.54 -1.62 -2.60
C ILE A 10 5.78 -0.79 -3.64
N THR A 11 6.34 -0.57 -4.83
CA THR A 11 5.59 0.05 -5.93
C THR A 11 4.34 -0.75 -6.27
N ALA A 12 4.44 -2.08 -6.36
CA ALA A 12 3.28 -2.94 -6.61
C ALA A 12 2.22 -2.88 -5.48
N VAL A 13 2.66 -2.75 -4.23
CA VAL A 13 1.78 -2.55 -3.06
C VAL A 13 1.04 -1.22 -3.16
N GLN A 14 1.74 -0.13 -3.52
CA GLN A 14 1.13 1.19 -3.72
C GLN A 14 0.07 1.16 -4.83
N SER A 15 0.34 0.52 -5.97
CA SER A 15 -0.66 0.40 -7.04
C SER A 15 -1.91 -0.40 -6.62
N LYS A 16 -1.75 -1.42 -5.77
CA LYS A 16 -2.91 -2.16 -5.21
C LYS A 16 -3.73 -1.28 -4.26
N ARG A 17 -3.07 -0.44 -3.47
CA ARG A 17 -3.73 0.54 -2.61
C ARG A 17 -4.55 1.54 -3.42
N GLU A 18 -3.99 2.08 -4.50
CA GLU A 18 -4.71 3.00 -5.41
C GLU A 18 -5.95 2.33 -6.01
N TYR A 19 -5.84 1.06 -6.42
CA TYR A 19 -6.98 0.28 -6.87
C TYR A 19 -8.07 0.13 -5.80
N LEU A 20 -7.71 -0.21 -4.56
CA LEU A 20 -8.66 -0.34 -3.46
C LEU A 20 -9.35 1.00 -3.12
N LEU A 21 -8.63 2.13 -3.23
CA LEU A 21 -9.24 3.46 -3.10
C LEU A 21 -10.29 3.70 -4.19
N SER A 22 -9.99 3.37 -5.45
CA SER A 22 -10.98 3.49 -6.54
C SER A 22 -12.21 2.60 -6.35
N LEU A 23 -12.08 1.47 -5.65
CA LEU A 23 -13.22 0.62 -5.29
C LEU A 23 -14.12 1.32 -4.27
N LEU A 24 -13.57 2.08 -3.31
CA LEU A 24 -14.37 2.82 -2.33
C LEU A 24 -15.22 3.93 -2.96
N GLU A 25 -14.87 4.41 -4.14
CA GLU A 25 -15.68 5.37 -4.91
C GLU A 25 -16.92 4.72 -5.54
N GLN A 26 -16.96 3.38 -5.63
CA GLN A 26 -18.09 2.67 -6.20
C GLN A 26 -19.25 2.57 -5.18
N PRO A 27 -20.47 3.02 -5.55
CA PRO A 27 -21.61 3.05 -4.62
C PRO A 27 -22.15 1.65 -4.26
N ASN A 28 -21.79 0.62 -5.01
CA ASN A 28 -22.35 -0.74 -4.93
C ASN A 28 -21.39 -1.78 -4.33
N LEU A 29 -20.39 -1.34 -3.55
CA LEU A 29 -19.41 -2.25 -2.94
C LEU A 29 -20.00 -3.17 -1.87
N GLY A 30 -21.13 -2.79 -1.25
CA GLY A 30 -21.85 -3.62 -0.30
C GLY A 30 -20.97 -4.11 0.85
N ILE A 31 -21.02 -5.41 1.13
CA ILE A 31 -20.26 -6.04 2.23
C ILE A 31 -18.75 -5.94 2.06
N LEU A 32 -18.25 -5.88 0.81
CA LEU A 32 -16.82 -5.79 0.51
C LEU A 32 -16.21 -4.46 0.98
N ARG A 33 -17.04 -3.45 1.30
CA ARG A 33 -16.55 -2.18 1.83
C ARG A 33 -15.75 -2.36 3.11
N VAL A 34 -16.16 -3.25 4.01
CA VAL A 34 -15.44 -3.48 5.27
C VAL A 34 -14.07 -4.10 4.96
N ASP A 35 -14.06 -5.15 4.13
CA ASP A 35 -12.82 -5.83 3.74
C ASP A 35 -11.85 -4.90 3.00
N VAL A 36 -12.36 -4.03 2.11
CA VAL A 36 -11.55 -3.04 1.38
C VAL A 36 -10.95 -2.00 2.32
N ASN A 37 -11.71 -1.51 3.31
CA ASN A 37 -11.16 -0.58 4.30
C ASN A 37 -10.09 -1.25 5.17
N GLN A 38 -10.31 -2.51 5.59
CA GLN A 38 -9.32 -3.26 6.35
C GLN A 38 -8.04 -3.48 5.52
N ALA A 39 -8.18 -3.90 4.26
CA ALA A 39 -7.03 -4.09 3.38
C ALA A 39 -6.26 -2.77 3.14
N LEU A 40 -6.95 -1.63 3.04
CA LEU A 40 -6.30 -0.33 2.92
C LEU A 40 -5.50 0.02 4.16
N GLU A 41 -6.02 -0.23 5.36
CA GLU A 41 -5.32 -0.01 6.62
C GLU A 41 -4.04 -0.85 6.71
N GLU A 42 -4.12 -2.14 6.37
CA GLU A 42 -2.95 -3.05 6.37
C GLU A 42 -1.89 -2.60 5.35
N LEU A 43 -2.30 -2.14 4.17
CA LEU A 43 -1.37 -1.64 3.15
C LEU A 43 -0.74 -0.30 3.56
N ASP A 44 -1.50 0.58 4.21
CA ASP A 44 -1.00 1.84 4.75
C ASP A 44 0.04 1.59 5.85
N GLU A 45 -0.23 0.68 6.78
CA GLU A 45 0.72 0.27 7.82
C GLU A 45 2.00 -0.31 7.20
N LEU A 46 1.88 -1.20 6.21
CA LEU A 46 3.03 -1.79 5.53
C LEU A 46 3.90 -0.74 4.80
N ILE A 47 3.27 0.21 4.11
CA ILE A 47 3.97 1.29 3.40
C ILE A 47 4.69 2.20 4.40
N GLU A 48 4.05 2.54 5.52
CA GLU A 48 4.67 3.35 6.56
C GLU A 48 5.83 2.63 7.25
N GLU A 49 5.69 1.33 7.54
CA GLU A 49 6.80 0.52 8.06
C GLU A 49 7.98 0.50 7.08
N TYR A 50 7.72 0.34 5.78
CA TYR A 50 8.76 0.40 4.76
C TYR A 50 9.51 1.73 4.76
N LYS A 51 8.79 2.87 4.79
CA LYS A 51 9.42 4.20 4.84
C LYS A 51 10.26 4.42 6.10
N ARG A 52 9.83 3.85 7.23
CA ARG A 52 10.57 3.94 8.51
C ARG A 52 11.82 3.06 8.53
N THR A 53 11.79 1.91 7.87
CA THR A 53 12.87 0.92 7.89
C THR A 53 13.90 1.15 6.79
N ILE A 54 13.48 1.70 5.65
CA ILE A 54 14.34 1.99 4.52
C ILE A 54 14.50 3.51 4.40
N PRO A 55 15.67 4.07 4.76
CA PRO A 55 15.90 5.50 4.66
C PRO A 55 15.71 5.96 3.21
N GLU A 56 14.78 6.89 2.98
CA GLU A 56 14.49 7.45 1.66
C GLU A 56 15.66 8.30 1.10
N THR A 57 16.69 8.52 1.90
CA THR A 57 17.87 9.31 1.54
C THR A 57 19.08 8.72 2.23
N GLY A 58 20.00 8.15 1.44
CA GLY A 58 21.40 8.22 1.82
C GLY A 58 21.75 9.69 1.83
N ASN A 59 21.90 10.28 3.03
CA ASN A 59 22.55 11.58 3.14
C ASN A 59 23.94 11.44 2.51
N ASN A 60 24.16 12.21 1.44
CA ASN A 60 25.42 12.31 0.69
C ASN A 60 26.62 12.59 1.59
#